data_AF-U1MZH4-F1
#
_entry.id   AF-U1MZH4-F1
#
_cell.length_a   1.000
_cell.length_b   1.000
_cell.length_c   1.000
_cell.angle_alpha   90.00
_cell.angle_beta   90.00
_cell.angle_gamma   90.00
#
_symmetry.space_group_name_H-M   'P 1'
#
loop_
_entity.id
_entity.type
_entity.pdbx_description
1 polymer ?
#
loop_
_entity_poly.entity_id
_entity_poly.type
_entity_poly.pdbx_seq_one_letter_code
_entity_poly.pdbx_strand_id
1 'polypeptide(L)'
;MTVNATIPLIPTEEVVQAWMGSMVPPMDLFMADARLVTRLGADANVLMIPRAEFDVHPSYRDIRMANAYTYWTIDREAVVVLHAPPGWIATLLPEVRRELLAYQVTVGRGLVFPATDMEIDSLATSIVTVDDVPYLILHQSAFQVMPDEMRRQLTFEYAKAWDEWTASSIPDTCPDHVRRLANTFPVTSGSNCLAATLFAVTGAEWMATQWVHPGTFLQTLVQAGYMRTESELTERGDVLTFVDEAGRVQHATYCIGAGLFFNKNGQTLFNPWKLIQQHELFEAWGDYTCQTYRRP
;
A
#
# COMPACT_ATOMS: atom_id res chain seq x y z
N MET A 1 8.95 26.68 -24.07
CA MET A 1 8.38 26.42 -22.74
C MET A 1 7.05 25.70 -22.95
N THR A 2 7.08 24.38 -23.04
CA THR A 2 5.86 23.58 -22.96
C THR A 2 5.45 23.56 -21.50
N VAL A 3 4.29 24.14 -21.19
CA VAL A 3 3.65 23.95 -19.89
C VAL A 3 3.40 22.46 -19.79
N ASN A 4 4.13 21.77 -18.92
CA ASN A 4 3.88 20.36 -18.65
C ASN A 4 2.50 20.28 -17.98
N ALA A 5 1.49 19.91 -18.77
CA ALA A 5 0.11 19.84 -18.30
C ALA A 5 -0.02 18.67 -17.32
N THR A 6 -0.23 19.00 -16.05
CA THR A 6 -0.70 18.06 -15.03
C THR A 6 -2.13 17.69 -15.34
N ILE A 7 -2.43 16.39 -15.37
CA ILE A 7 -3.75 15.83 -15.63
C ILE A 7 -4.24 15.05 -14.40
N PRO A 8 -5.55 15.05 -14.12
CA PRO A 8 -6.12 14.20 -13.08
C PRO A 8 -6.09 12.73 -13.50
N LEU A 9 -5.85 11.84 -12.55
CA LEU A 9 -5.99 10.40 -12.71
C LEU A 9 -7.37 9.96 -12.23
N ILE A 10 -8.03 9.13 -13.03
CA ILE A 10 -9.35 8.59 -12.73
C ILE A 10 -9.27 7.06 -12.86
N PRO A 11 -9.47 6.29 -11.78
CA PRO A 11 -9.51 4.83 -11.89
C PRO A 11 -10.73 4.41 -12.72
N THR A 12 -10.57 3.35 -13.51
CA THR A 12 -11.68 2.75 -14.25
C THR A 12 -12.62 2.01 -13.30
N GLU A 13 -13.85 1.71 -13.75
CA GLU A 13 -14.78 0.94 -12.92
C GLU A 13 -14.24 -0.47 -12.58
N GLU A 14 -13.52 -1.10 -13.50
CA GLU A 14 -12.83 -2.38 -13.24
C GLU A 14 -11.83 -2.27 -12.08
N VAL A 15 -11.03 -1.20 -12.05
CA VAL A 15 -10.08 -0.93 -10.97
C VAL A 15 -10.81 -0.75 -9.64
N VAL A 16 -11.89 0.05 -9.62
CA VAL A 16 -12.69 0.30 -8.42
C VAL A 16 -13.29 -0.99 -7.88
N GLN A 17 -13.86 -1.84 -8.74
CA GLN A 17 -14.43 -3.11 -8.34
C GLN A 17 -13.37 -4.07 -7.79
N ALA A 18 -12.18 -4.10 -8.42
CA ALA A 18 -11.06 -4.89 -7.92
C ALA A 18 -10.58 -4.41 -6.54
N TRP A 19 -10.54 -3.09 -6.33
CA TRP A 19 -10.20 -2.48 -5.04
C TRP A 19 -11.22 -2.84 -3.97
N MET A 20 -12.51 -2.67 -4.25
CA MET A 20 -13.58 -3.05 -3.33
C MET A 20 -13.51 -4.54 -2.97
N GLY A 21 -13.21 -5.41 -3.94
CA GLY A 21 -13.07 -6.85 -3.70
C GLY A 21 -11.83 -7.28 -2.92
N SER A 22 -10.82 -6.41 -2.78
CA SER A 22 -9.52 -6.74 -2.16
C SER A 22 -9.10 -5.84 -0.99
N MET A 23 -9.86 -4.78 -0.71
CA MET A 23 -9.57 -3.81 0.35
C MET A 23 -9.47 -4.47 1.73
N VAL A 24 -10.38 -5.39 2.03
CA VAL A 24 -10.40 -6.14 3.30
C VAL A 24 -9.90 -7.56 3.04
N PRO A 25 -8.82 -8.01 3.69
CA PRO A 25 -8.33 -9.37 3.53
C PRO A 25 -9.35 -10.41 4.02
N PRO A 26 -9.36 -11.63 3.48
CA PRO A 26 -10.36 -12.65 3.82
C PRO A 26 -10.29 -13.15 5.27
N MET A 27 -9.22 -12.81 6.00
CA MET A 27 -9.03 -13.12 7.41
C MET A 27 -8.98 -11.83 8.23
N ASP A 28 -9.65 -11.86 9.38
CA ASP A 28 -9.70 -10.72 10.29
C ASP A 28 -8.53 -10.82 11.28
N LEU A 29 -7.70 -9.77 11.30
CA LEU A 29 -6.60 -9.63 12.23
C LEU A 29 -6.87 -8.49 13.21
N PHE A 30 -6.70 -8.80 14.50
CA PHE A 30 -6.78 -7.85 15.60
C PHE A 30 -5.50 -7.90 16.44
N MET A 31 -5.10 -6.78 16.99
CA MET A 31 -3.99 -6.67 17.95
C MET A 31 -4.53 -6.82 19.37
N ALA A 32 -3.74 -7.41 20.26
CA ALA A 32 -4.07 -7.52 21.67
C ALA A 32 -2.83 -7.41 22.57
N ASP A 33 -3.01 -6.76 23.71
CA ASP A 33 -2.07 -6.80 24.83
C ASP A 33 -2.35 -8.02 25.73
N ALA A 34 -1.48 -8.25 26.71
CA ALA A 34 -1.63 -9.36 27.66
C ALA A 34 -2.93 -9.30 28.46
N ARG A 35 -3.46 -8.09 28.72
CA ARG A 35 -4.69 -7.86 29.46
C ARG A 35 -5.91 -8.32 28.64
N LEU A 36 -5.99 -7.93 27.37
CA LEU A 36 -7.03 -8.37 26.43
C LEU A 36 -6.99 -9.88 26.21
N VAL A 37 -5.80 -10.47 26.06
CA VAL A 37 -5.63 -11.93 25.98
C VAL A 37 -6.22 -12.62 27.21
N THR A 38 -5.94 -12.11 28.41
CA THR A 38 -6.51 -12.63 29.66
C THR A 38 -8.03 -12.49 29.71
N ARG A 39 -8.58 -11.35 29.26
CA ARG A 39 -10.03 -11.10 29.23
C ARG A 39 -10.77 -11.97 28.22
N LEU A 40 -10.15 -12.26 27.07
CA LEU A 40 -10.72 -13.14 26.05
C LEU A 40 -10.86 -14.58 26.57
N GLY A 41 -9.90 -15.02 27.40
CA GLY A 41 -9.95 -16.32 28.05
C GLY A 41 -9.81 -17.50 27.07
N ALA A 42 -10.01 -18.71 27.58
CA ALA A 42 -9.82 -19.95 26.81
C ALA A 42 -10.90 -20.17 25.73
N ASP A 43 -12.08 -19.57 25.89
CA ASP A 43 -13.23 -19.78 24.99
C ASP A 43 -13.24 -18.83 23.79
N ALA A 44 -12.17 -18.05 23.59
CA ALA A 44 -12.09 -17.05 22.53
C ALA A 44 -12.20 -17.64 21.11
N ASN A 45 -11.93 -18.94 20.92
CA ASN A 45 -12.04 -19.65 19.63
C ASN A 45 -11.34 -18.92 18.46
N VAL A 46 -10.16 -18.37 18.72
CA VAL A 46 -9.28 -17.70 17.74
C VAL A 46 -7.84 -18.17 17.92
N LEU A 47 -7.03 -17.99 16.90
CA LEU A 47 -5.59 -18.20 17.03
C LEU A 47 -4.97 -16.95 17.67
N MET A 48 -4.32 -17.14 18.82
CA MET A 48 -3.53 -16.10 19.49
C MET A 48 -2.06 -16.31 19.12
N ILE A 49 -1.54 -15.45 18.25
CA ILE A 49 -0.22 -15.62 17.64
C ILE A 49 0.74 -14.63 18.31
N PRO A 50 1.80 -15.11 18.98
CA PRO A 50 2.82 -14.22 19.52
C PRO A 50 3.43 -13.34 18.43
N ARG A 51 3.72 -12.08 18.74
CA ARG A 51 4.26 -11.13 17.76
C ARG A 51 5.52 -11.64 17.05
N ALA A 52 6.43 -12.27 17.79
CA ALA A 52 7.66 -12.85 17.25
C ALA A 52 7.40 -13.93 16.17
N GLU A 53 6.34 -14.74 16.33
CA GLU A 53 5.94 -15.74 15.33
C GLU A 53 5.27 -15.07 14.13
N PHE A 54 4.39 -14.11 14.39
CA PHE A 54 3.70 -13.34 13.36
C PHE A 54 4.66 -12.64 12.40
N ASP A 55 5.70 -11.98 12.94
CA ASP A 55 6.67 -11.20 12.18
C ASP A 55 7.54 -12.04 11.23
N VAL A 56 7.59 -13.37 11.42
CA VAL A 56 8.33 -14.30 10.56
C VAL A 56 7.43 -15.26 9.80
N HIS A 57 6.12 -15.27 10.07
CA HIS A 57 5.19 -16.23 9.48
C HIS A 57 4.90 -15.93 7.98
N PRO A 58 5.18 -16.86 7.06
CA PRO A 58 5.08 -16.59 5.62
C PRO A 58 3.71 -16.06 5.16
N SER A 59 2.62 -16.62 5.67
CA SER A 59 1.26 -16.21 5.27
C SER A 59 0.85 -14.83 5.82
N TYR A 60 1.36 -14.43 6.98
CA TYR A 60 1.00 -13.14 7.57
C TYR A 60 1.88 -12.02 7.02
N ARG A 61 3.13 -12.34 6.65
CA ARG A 61 4.01 -11.40 5.96
C ARG A 61 3.66 -11.17 4.49
N ASP A 62 2.60 -11.79 3.98
CA ASP A 62 2.10 -11.51 2.63
C ASP A 62 1.82 -10.01 2.49
N ILE A 63 2.30 -9.41 1.39
CA ILE A 63 2.22 -7.97 1.18
C ILE A 63 0.78 -7.45 1.16
N ARG A 64 -0.21 -8.27 0.76
CA ARG A 64 -1.63 -7.90 0.82
C ARG A 64 -2.08 -7.69 2.25
N MET A 65 -1.66 -8.58 3.15
CA MET A 65 -1.96 -8.51 4.57
C MET A 65 -1.27 -7.31 5.21
N ALA A 66 0.03 -7.16 4.94
CA ALA A 66 0.82 -6.05 5.47
C ALA A 66 0.30 -4.68 5.01
N ASN A 67 -0.13 -4.56 3.74
CA ASN A 67 -0.71 -3.34 3.19
C ASN A 67 -2.07 -3.01 3.78
N ALA A 68 -2.98 -4.00 3.83
CA ALA A 68 -4.33 -3.77 4.33
C ALA A 68 -4.30 -3.28 5.78
N TYR A 69 -3.59 -4.01 6.65
CA TYR A 69 -3.49 -3.68 8.07
C TYR A 69 -2.36 -2.72 8.42
N THR A 70 -1.66 -2.19 7.41
CA THR A 70 -0.56 -1.23 7.53
C THR A 70 0.44 -1.61 8.63
N TYR A 71 1.01 -2.81 8.59
CA TYR A 71 1.79 -3.34 9.72
C TYR A 71 2.93 -2.45 10.22
N TRP A 72 3.46 -1.56 9.37
CA TRP A 72 4.49 -0.59 9.72
C TRP A 72 3.99 0.57 10.60
N THR A 73 2.68 0.81 10.68
CA THR A 73 2.07 1.80 11.59
C THR A 73 1.71 1.20 12.94
N ILE A 74 1.71 -0.12 13.05
CA ILE A 74 1.27 -0.81 14.26
C ILE A 74 2.32 -0.68 15.35
N ASP A 75 1.90 -0.21 16.52
CA ASP A 75 2.76 -0.13 17.70
C ASP A 75 3.42 -1.48 17.99
N ARG A 76 4.72 -1.45 18.25
CA ARG A 76 5.53 -2.63 18.57
C ARG A 76 5.23 -3.20 19.95
N GLU A 77 4.56 -2.44 20.81
CA GLU A 77 4.09 -2.93 22.11
C GLU A 77 2.89 -3.90 21.99
N ALA A 78 2.28 -4.04 20.81
CA ALA A 78 1.27 -5.07 20.56
C ALA A 78 1.88 -6.48 20.68
N VAL A 79 1.51 -7.19 21.75
CA VAL A 79 2.16 -8.44 22.16
C VAL A 79 1.66 -9.65 21.37
N VAL A 80 0.39 -9.65 20.98
CA VAL A 80 -0.29 -10.79 20.34
C VAL A 80 -1.14 -10.32 19.16
N VAL A 81 -1.12 -11.10 18.07
CA VAL A 81 -2.04 -10.94 16.95
C VAL A 81 -3.10 -12.03 17.02
N LEU A 82 -4.37 -11.63 17.01
CA LEU A 82 -5.53 -12.52 16.96
C LEU A 82 -5.91 -12.74 15.50
N HIS A 83 -5.91 -13.99 15.05
CA HIS A 83 -6.53 -14.38 13.78
C HIS A 83 -7.90 -14.97 14.07
N ALA A 84 -8.93 -14.24 13.64
CA ALA A 84 -10.31 -14.55 13.87
C ALA A 84 -11.08 -14.88 12.57
N PRO A 85 -12.06 -15.79 12.62
CA PRO A 85 -12.97 -15.98 11.50
C PRO A 85 -13.90 -14.76 11.34
N PRO A 86 -14.39 -14.47 10.12
CA PRO A 86 -15.36 -13.41 9.90
C PRO A 86 -16.56 -13.52 10.85
N GLY A 87 -16.89 -12.40 11.51
CA GLY A 87 -18.06 -12.28 12.38
C GLY A 87 -17.78 -12.64 13.84
N TRP A 88 -16.61 -13.20 14.14
CA TRP A 88 -16.19 -13.53 15.51
C TRP A 88 -16.32 -12.34 16.47
N ILE A 89 -15.93 -11.15 16.04
CA ILE A 89 -15.96 -9.95 16.87
C ILE A 89 -17.36 -9.64 17.43
N ALA A 90 -18.42 -9.96 16.68
CA ALA A 90 -19.81 -9.74 17.09
C ALA A 90 -20.24 -10.71 18.20
N THR A 91 -19.55 -11.85 18.35
CA THR A 91 -19.85 -12.88 19.37
C THR A 91 -19.29 -12.52 20.76
N LEU A 92 -18.36 -11.57 20.84
CA LEU A 92 -17.76 -11.16 22.09
C LEU A 92 -18.76 -10.40 22.97
N LEU A 93 -18.56 -10.52 24.30
CA LEU A 93 -19.25 -9.67 25.27
C LEU A 93 -19.03 -8.18 24.93
N PRO A 94 -20.05 -7.31 25.04
CA PRO A 94 -19.97 -5.92 24.59
C PRO A 94 -18.76 -5.16 25.15
N GLU A 95 -18.40 -5.38 26.41
CA GLU A 95 -17.28 -4.74 27.08
C GLU A 95 -15.92 -5.26 26.58
N VAL A 96 -15.82 -6.55 26.25
CA VAL A 96 -14.59 -7.14 25.67
C VAL A 96 -14.41 -6.66 24.25
N ARG A 97 -15.50 -6.67 23.46
CA ARG A 97 -15.52 -6.13 22.11
C ARG A 97 -15.07 -4.68 22.07
N ARG A 98 -15.68 -3.81 22.89
CA ARG A 98 -15.37 -2.38 22.93
C ARG A 98 -13.89 -2.14 23.21
N GLU A 99 -13.33 -2.82 24.20
CA GLU A 99 -11.92 -2.67 24.53
C GLU A 99 -10.99 -3.20 23.45
N LEU A 100 -11.32 -4.33 22.82
CA LEU A 100 -10.53 -4.85 21.70
C LEU A 100 -10.55 -3.90 20.52
N LEU A 101 -11.72 -3.36 20.15
CA LEU A 101 -11.85 -2.38 19.07
C LEU A 101 -11.11 -1.08 19.37
N ALA A 102 -11.26 -0.54 20.58
CA ALA A 102 -10.53 0.66 21.01
C ALA A 102 -9.02 0.45 20.90
N TYR A 103 -8.53 -0.74 21.27
CA TYR A 103 -7.12 -1.07 21.18
C TYR A 103 -6.60 -1.05 19.73
N GLN A 104 -7.44 -1.35 18.73
CA GLN A 104 -7.03 -1.26 17.32
C GLN A 104 -6.74 0.18 16.88
N VAL A 105 -7.50 1.13 17.43
CA VAL A 105 -7.28 2.56 17.21
C VAL A 105 -5.96 2.98 17.86
N THR A 106 -5.76 2.64 19.14
CA THR A 106 -4.59 3.09 19.90
C THR A 106 -3.28 2.54 19.36
N VAL A 107 -3.28 1.29 18.88
CA VAL A 107 -2.08 0.68 18.30
C VAL A 107 -1.85 1.05 16.84
N GLY A 108 -2.71 1.87 16.23
CA GLY A 108 -2.53 2.33 14.86
C GLY A 108 -2.68 1.22 13.81
N ARG A 109 -3.59 0.26 14.03
CA ARG A 109 -3.90 -0.76 13.02
C ARG A 109 -4.53 -0.11 11.79
N GLY A 110 -4.15 -0.56 10.59
CA GLY A 110 -4.83 -0.18 9.36
C GLY A 110 -6.31 -0.57 9.33
N LEU A 111 -7.03 -0.09 8.33
CA LEU A 111 -8.49 -0.27 8.19
C LEU A 111 -9.28 0.24 9.41
N VAL A 112 -8.89 1.42 9.91
CA VAL A 112 -9.57 2.15 10.99
C VAL A 112 -9.93 3.52 10.46
N PHE A 113 -11.22 3.88 10.52
CA PHE A 113 -11.76 5.08 9.86
C PHE A 113 -12.55 5.92 10.87
N PRO A 114 -12.47 7.26 10.84
CA PRO A 114 -13.43 8.11 11.53
C PRO A 114 -14.86 7.79 11.08
N ALA A 115 -15.79 7.72 12.01
CA ALA A 115 -17.18 7.31 11.77
C ALA A 115 -18.20 8.43 12.08
N THR A 116 -17.77 9.69 11.99
CA THR A 116 -18.52 10.87 12.48
C THR A 116 -19.91 11.05 11.84
N ASP A 117 -20.14 10.49 10.66
CA ASP A 117 -21.41 10.59 9.91
C ASP A 117 -21.94 9.21 9.44
N MET A 118 -21.44 8.12 10.02
CA MET A 118 -21.83 6.75 9.62
C MET A 118 -23.00 6.24 10.46
N GLU A 119 -24.24 6.47 10.02
CA GLU A 119 -25.43 5.88 10.65
C GLU A 119 -25.85 4.59 9.94
N ILE A 120 -25.29 3.47 10.40
CA ILE A 120 -25.83 2.14 10.06
C ILE A 120 -25.86 1.29 11.33
N ASP A 121 -27.07 0.97 11.81
CA ASP A 121 -27.29 0.12 12.98
C ASP A 121 -26.55 -1.24 12.87
N SER A 122 -26.43 -1.79 11.65
CA SER A 122 -25.72 -3.05 11.41
C SER A 122 -24.20 -2.96 11.65
N LEU A 123 -23.62 -1.75 11.66
CA LEU A 123 -22.20 -1.50 11.95
C LEU A 123 -21.94 -1.15 13.42
N ALA A 124 -22.97 -1.05 14.27
CA ALA A 124 -22.82 -0.67 15.66
C ALA A 124 -21.86 -1.57 16.45
N THR A 125 -21.72 -2.84 16.05
CA THR A 125 -20.77 -3.78 16.68
C THR A 125 -19.31 -3.58 16.25
N SER A 126 -19.06 -2.74 15.24
CA SER A 126 -17.74 -2.47 14.66
C SER A 126 -17.29 -1.02 14.90
N ILE A 127 -18.13 -0.20 15.56
CA ILE A 127 -17.83 1.19 15.92
C ILE A 127 -17.43 1.28 17.40
N VAL A 128 -16.41 2.07 17.69
CA VAL A 128 -15.94 2.37 19.04
C VAL A 128 -15.58 3.85 19.16
N THR A 129 -15.80 4.45 20.33
CA THR A 129 -15.37 5.82 20.62
C THR A 129 -14.06 5.81 21.38
N VAL A 130 -13.08 6.55 20.90
CA VAL A 130 -11.78 6.79 21.55
C VAL A 130 -11.54 8.29 21.56
N ASP A 131 -11.26 8.87 22.72
CA ASP A 131 -11.05 10.32 22.91
C ASP A 131 -12.16 11.19 22.27
N ASP A 132 -13.42 10.84 22.55
CA ASP A 132 -14.64 11.47 22.03
C ASP A 132 -14.84 11.42 20.50
N VAL A 133 -13.99 10.68 19.78
CA VAL A 133 -14.10 10.47 18.33
C VAL A 133 -14.60 9.05 18.04
N PRO A 134 -15.67 8.87 17.23
CA PRO A 134 -16.12 7.56 16.81
C PRO A 134 -15.23 7.02 15.68
N TYR A 135 -14.86 5.75 15.78
CA TYR A 135 -14.07 5.03 14.80
C TYR A 135 -14.77 3.75 14.36
N LEU A 136 -14.83 3.52 13.06
CA LEU A 136 -15.15 2.24 12.44
C LEU A 136 -13.87 1.40 12.35
N ILE A 137 -13.90 0.22 12.96
CA ILE A 137 -12.86 -0.79 12.78
C ILE A 137 -13.32 -1.71 11.67
N LEU A 138 -12.76 -1.56 10.47
CA LEU A 138 -13.18 -2.34 9.33
C LEU A 138 -12.58 -3.76 9.39
N HIS A 139 -13.45 -4.73 9.16
CA HIS A 139 -13.20 -6.18 9.15
C HIS A 139 -14.23 -6.84 8.21
N GLN A 140 -14.08 -8.12 7.88
CA GLN A 140 -14.86 -8.78 6.82
C GLN A 140 -16.37 -8.62 6.99
N SER A 141 -16.93 -9.01 8.13
CA SER A 141 -18.38 -8.93 8.33
C SER A 141 -18.91 -7.49 8.29
N ALA A 142 -18.18 -6.51 8.83
CA ALA A 142 -18.56 -5.11 8.75
C ALA A 142 -18.62 -4.65 7.28
N PHE A 143 -17.60 -4.98 6.50
CA PHE A 143 -17.55 -4.62 5.10
C PHE A 143 -18.68 -5.28 4.29
N GLN A 144 -18.99 -6.56 4.53
CA GLN A 144 -20.02 -7.28 3.77
C GLN A 144 -21.45 -6.79 4.03
N VAL A 145 -21.74 -6.25 5.23
CA VAL A 145 -23.08 -5.71 5.53
C VAL A 145 -23.26 -4.26 5.10
N MET A 146 -22.19 -3.58 4.65
CA MET A 146 -22.28 -2.23 4.12
C MET A 146 -23.00 -2.22 2.75
N PRO A 147 -23.87 -1.23 2.50
CA PRO A 147 -24.38 -0.96 1.17
C PRO A 147 -23.23 -0.74 0.16
N ASP A 148 -23.42 -1.15 -1.08
CA ASP A 148 -22.43 -1.00 -2.16
C ASP A 148 -21.92 0.43 -2.32
N GLU A 149 -22.83 1.41 -2.24
CA GLU A 149 -22.48 2.83 -2.33
C GLU A 149 -21.52 3.26 -1.22
N MET A 150 -21.74 2.79 0.01
CA MET A 150 -20.86 3.08 1.15
C MET A 150 -19.51 2.37 1.00
N ARG A 151 -19.49 1.10 0.58
CA ARG A 151 -18.24 0.38 0.30
C ARG A 151 -17.42 1.10 -0.76
N ARG A 152 -18.08 1.57 -1.82
CA ARG A 152 -17.46 2.32 -2.90
C ARG A 152 -16.87 3.64 -2.38
N GLN A 153 -17.66 4.42 -1.65
CA GLN A 153 -17.22 5.70 -1.09
C GLN A 153 -16.00 5.52 -0.17
N LEU A 154 -16.09 4.58 0.78
CA LEU A 154 -15.00 4.29 1.72
C LEU A 154 -13.73 3.82 0.99
N THR A 155 -13.88 2.97 -0.03
CA THR A 155 -12.75 2.52 -0.86
C THR A 155 -12.09 3.68 -1.58
N PHE A 156 -12.87 4.61 -2.15
CA PHE A 156 -12.35 5.79 -2.85
C PHE A 156 -11.63 6.76 -1.91
N GLU A 157 -12.22 7.06 -0.76
CA GLU A 157 -11.61 7.93 0.25
C GLU A 157 -10.30 7.34 0.76
N TYR A 158 -10.30 6.05 1.07
CA TYR A 158 -9.10 5.34 1.48
C TYR A 158 -8.03 5.38 0.38
N ALA A 159 -8.41 5.11 -0.86
CA ALA A 159 -7.49 5.08 -1.99
C ALA A 159 -6.83 6.45 -2.25
N LYS A 160 -7.58 7.56 -2.10
CA LYS A 160 -7.07 8.92 -2.27
C LYS A 160 -6.10 9.34 -1.16
N ALA A 161 -6.18 8.73 0.02
CA ALA A 161 -5.25 9.03 1.12
C ALA A 161 -3.82 8.53 0.85
N TRP A 162 -3.61 7.64 -0.13
CA TRP A 162 -2.31 7.03 -0.41
C TRP A 162 -1.42 7.81 -1.39
N ASP A 163 -1.99 8.62 -2.27
CA ASP A 163 -1.24 9.36 -3.27
C ASP A 163 -2.06 10.51 -3.84
N GLU A 164 -1.39 11.53 -4.36
CA GLU A 164 -2.03 12.55 -5.19
C GLU A 164 -2.35 11.97 -6.57
N TRP A 165 -3.61 12.03 -6.96
CA TRP A 165 -4.11 11.49 -8.23
C TRP A 165 -3.96 12.49 -9.37
N THR A 166 -2.74 12.95 -9.54
CA THR A 166 -2.31 13.82 -10.63
C THR A 166 -1.08 13.20 -11.29
N ALA A 167 -0.90 13.49 -12.57
CA ALA A 167 0.25 13.00 -13.34
C ALA A 167 0.59 13.96 -14.48
N SER A 168 1.80 13.83 -15.03
CA SER A 168 2.17 14.45 -16.28
C SER A 168 1.52 13.73 -17.47
N SER A 169 1.16 14.48 -18.51
CA SER A 169 0.68 13.93 -19.78
C SER A 169 1.69 12.95 -20.40
N ILE A 170 1.21 11.89 -21.05
CA ILE A 170 2.07 10.90 -21.70
C ILE A 170 2.59 11.46 -23.03
N PRO A 171 3.92 11.67 -23.18
CA PRO A 171 4.47 12.20 -24.43
C PRO A 171 4.43 11.16 -25.56
N ASP A 172 4.47 11.61 -26.81
CA ASP A 172 4.55 10.73 -27.99
C ASP A 172 5.82 9.86 -27.98
N THR A 173 6.88 10.34 -27.34
CA THR A 173 8.16 9.64 -27.18
C THR A 173 8.14 8.57 -26.08
N CYS A 174 7.03 8.42 -25.33
CA CYS A 174 6.92 7.37 -24.31
C CYS A 174 6.96 5.98 -24.97
N PRO A 175 7.84 5.05 -24.52
CA PRO A 175 7.88 3.69 -25.04
C PRO A 175 6.52 2.98 -24.93
N ASP A 176 6.14 2.20 -25.94
CA ASP A 176 4.82 1.57 -26.04
C ASP A 176 4.48 0.68 -24.85
N HIS A 177 5.45 -0.07 -24.31
CA HIS A 177 5.21 -0.88 -23.10
C HIS A 177 4.95 -0.01 -21.88
N VAL A 178 5.75 1.02 -21.65
CA VAL A 178 5.55 1.96 -20.53
C VAL A 178 4.19 2.65 -20.65
N ARG A 179 3.78 3.06 -21.86
CA ARG A 179 2.48 3.68 -22.13
C ARG A 179 1.30 2.83 -21.66
N ARG A 180 1.40 1.49 -21.66
CA ARG A 180 0.32 0.60 -21.20
C ARG A 180 0.00 0.74 -19.71
N LEU A 181 0.99 1.09 -18.88
CA LEU A 181 0.82 1.28 -17.45
C LEU A 181 0.93 2.74 -17.01
N ALA A 182 1.49 3.62 -17.83
CA ALA A 182 1.61 5.04 -17.50
C ALA A 182 0.23 5.65 -17.24
N ASN A 183 0.11 6.32 -16.09
CA ASN A 183 -1.09 7.02 -15.63
C ASN A 183 -2.30 6.08 -15.42
N THR A 184 -2.04 4.86 -14.96
CA THR A 184 -3.07 3.87 -14.60
C THR A 184 -2.87 3.36 -13.17
N PHE A 185 -3.82 2.57 -12.71
CA PHE A 185 -3.81 1.98 -11.37
C PHE A 185 -3.67 0.46 -11.45
N PRO A 186 -2.94 -0.17 -10.51
CA PRO A 186 -2.94 -1.61 -10.36
C PRO A 186 -4.30 -2.12 -9.88
N VAL A 187 -4.73 -3.25 -10.46
CA VAL A 187 -5.93 -3.99 -10.01
C VAL A 187 -5.62 -4.97 -8.88
N THR A 188 -4.34 -5.29 -8.64
CA THR A 188 -3.90 -6.23 -7.60
C THR A 188 -2.74 -5.65 -6.79
N SER A 189 -2.64 -6.06 -5.52
CA SER A 189 -1.44 -5.80 -4.71
C SER A 189 -0.25 -6.61 -5.21
N GLY A 190 0.96 -6.13 -4.90
CA GLY A 190 2.21 -6.83 -5.18
C GLY A 190 3.22 -5.93 -5.85
N SER A 191 2.76 -5.09 -6.78
CA SER A 191 3.60 -4.11 -7.47
C SER A 191 4.18 -3.08 -6.49
N ASN A 192 5.49 -2.87 -6.54
CA ASN A 192 6.19 -1.76 -5.89
C ASN A 192 7.02 -0.95 -6.89
N CYS A 193 7.70 0.10 -6.42
CA CYS A 193 8.53 0.95 -7.28
C CYS A 193 9.63 0.19 -8.04
N LEU A 194 10.24 -0.81 -7.40
CA LEU A 194 11.28 -1.64 -7.99
C LEU A 194 10.72 -2.50 -9.13
N ALA A 195 9.55 -3.10 -8.93
CA ALA A 195 8.83 -3.88 -9.94
C ALA A 195 8.43 -3.03 -11.15
N ALA A 196 7.87 -1.84 -10.90
CA ALA A 196 7.52 -0.89 -11.95
C ALA A 196 8.74 -0.47 -12.77
N THR A 197 9.87 -0.22 -12.11
CA THR A 197 11.13 0.15 -12.76
C THR A 197 11.67 -1.01 -13.62
N LEU A 198 11.67 -2.25 -13.11
CA LEU A 198 12.09 -3.41 -13.89
C LEU A 198 11.18 -3.66 -15.10
N PHE A 199 9.87 -3.45 -14.96
CA PHE A 199 8.95 -3.47 -16.09
C PHE A 199 9.35 -2.45 -17.16
N ALA A 200 9.63 -1.20 -16.77
CA ALA A 200 10.04 -0.16 -17.72
C ALA A 200 11.38 -0.48 -18.41
N VAL A 201 12.32 -1.09 -17.69
CA VAL A 201 13.64 -1.52 -18.20
C VAL A 201 13.53 -2.70 -19.18
N THR A 202 12.73 -3.71 -18.83
CA THR A 202 12.73 -5.01 -19.54
C THR A 202 11.59 -5.17 -20.54
N GLY A 203 10.49 -4.42 -20.37
CA GLY A 203 9.24 -4.63 -21.10
C GLY A 203 8.44 -5.87 -20.68
N ALA A 204 8.90 -6.63 -19.67
CA ALA A 204 8.25 -7.86 -19.23
C ALA A 204 7.06 -7.57 -18.30
N GLU A 205 5.83 -7.71 -18.81
CA GLU A 205 4.59 -7.33 -18.11
C GLU A 205 4.41 -8.02 -16.75
N TRP A 206 4.76 -9.31 -16.66
CA TRP A 206 4.63 -10.06 -15.42
C TRP A 206 5.47 -9.49 -14.27
N MET A 207 6.55 -8.76 -14.55
CA MET A 207 7.38 -8.11 -13.53
C MET A 207 6.63 -6.97 -12.84
N ALA A 208 5.74 -6.27 -13.56
CA ALA A 208 5.02 -5.12 -13.02
C ALA A 208 4.11 -5.49 -11.85
N THR A 209 3.72 -6.76 -11.71
CA THR A 209 2.83 -7.25 -10.64
C THR A 209 3.56 -7.92 -9.48
N GLN A 210 4.89 -8.02 -9.54
CA GLN A 210 5.67 -8.71 -8.52
C GLN A 210 6.04 -7.80 -7.35
N TRP A 211 6.21 -8.42 -6.18
CA TRP A 211 6.89 -7.80 -5.05
C TRP A 211 8.40 -8.03 -5.17
N VAL A 212 9.14 -6.98 -5.53
CA VAL A 212 10.58 -7.07 -5.80
C VAL A 212 11.38 -6.50 -4.63
N HIS A 213 12.40 -7.22 -4.18
CA HIS A 213 13.34 -6.77 -3.15
C HIS A 213 14.60 -6.10 -3.75
N PRO A 214 15.31 -5.22 -3.01
CA PRO A 214 16.47 -4.49 -3.52
C PRO A 214 17.56 -5.35 -4.16
N GLY A 215 17.89 -6.51 -3.56
CA GLY A 215 18.90 -7.42 -4.12
C GLY A 215 18.48 -7.99 -5.48
N THR A 216 17.25 -8.48 -5.57
CA THR A 216 16.66 -8.96 -6.84
C THR A 216 16.60 -7.86 -7.88
N PHE A 217 16.24 -6.64 -7.47
CA PHE A 217 16.18 -5.47 -8.34
C PHE A 217 17.54 -5.15 -8.96
N LEU A 218 18.58 -4.97 -8.14
CA LEU A 218 19.92 -4.63 -8.62
C LEU A 218 20.50 -5.74 -9.50
N GLN A 219 20.33 -7.00 -9.12
CA GLN A 219 20.78 -8.12 -9.95
C GLN A 219 20.10 -8.15 -11.31
N THR A 220 18.77 -7.94 -11.35
CA THR A 220 18.01 -7.93 -12.60
C THR A 220 18.39 -6.72 -13.48
N LEU A 221 18.63 -5.56 -12.86
CA LEU A 221 19.09 -4.35 -13.56
C LEU A 221 20.44 -4.60 -14.24
N VAL A 222 21.40 -5.21 -13.54
CA VAL A 222 22.70 -5.60 -14.11
C VAL A 222 22.53 -6.62 -15.25
N GLN A 223 21.67 -7.62 -15.10
CA GLN A 223 21.37 -8.59 -16.17
C GLN A 223 20.75 -7.92 -17.40
N ALA A 224 20.02 -6.82 -17.22
CA ALA A 224 19.50 -6.00 -18.33
C ALA A 224 20.56 -5.10 -18.99
N GLY A 225 21.82 -5.17 -18.56
CA GLY A 225 22.95 -4.44 -19.13
C GLY A 225 23.14 -3.04 -18.55
N TYR A 226 22.46 -2.70 -17.45
CA TYR A 226 22.62 -1.41 -16.80
C TYR A 226 23.83 -1.41 -15.87
N MET A 227 24.61 -0.33 -15.93
CA MET A 227 25.74 -0.07 -15.05
C MET A 227 25.57 1.28 -14.37
N ARG A 228 26.07 1.40 -13.15
CA ARG A 228 26.12 2.70 -12.47
C ARG A 228 27.00 3.66 -13.26
N THR A 229 26.55 4.90 -13.40
CA THR A 229 27.27 5.99 -14.04
C THR A 229 27.49 7.15 -13.08
N GLU A 230 28.59 7.88 -13.26
CA GLU A 230 28.90 9.11 -12.53
C GLU A 230 28.41 10.36 -13.28
N SER A 231 27.69 10.20 -14.40
CA SER A 231 27.08 11.30 -15.13
C SER A 231 26.01 12.00 -14.29
N GLU A 232 26.16 13.31 -14.11
CA GLU A 232 25.15 14.16 -13.48
C GLU A 232 23.93 14.41 -14.39
N LEU A 233 24.11 14.24 -15.71
CA LEU A 233 23.02 14.38 -16.68
C LEU A 233 22.17 13.11 -16.70
N THR A 234 20.88 13.28 -16.36
CA THR A 234 19.88 12.22 -16.52
C THR A 234 19.36 12.19 -17.96
N GLU A 235 19.41 11.01 -18.57
CA GLU A 235 19.03 10.78 -19.97
C GLU A 235 17.83 9.83 -20.05
N ARG A 236 17.17 9.82 -21.22
CA ARG A 236 16.10 8.87 -21.50
C ARG A 236 16.65 7.44 -21.43
N GLY A 237 15.96 6.58 -20.69
CA GLY A 237 16.37 5.21 -20.47
C GLY A 237 17.15 5.00 -19.18
N ASP A 238 17.57 6.06 -18.50
CA ASP A 238 18.23 5.95 -17.20
C ASP A 238 17.28 5.41 -16.13
N VAL A 239 17.86 4.70 -15.18
CA VAL A 239 17.21 4.31 -13.94
C VAL A 239 17.83 5.11 -12.81
N LEU A 240 17.00 5.82 -12.05
CA LEU A 240 17.43 6.45 -10.81
C LEU A 240 17.05 5.57 -9.63
N THR A 241 17.96 5.40 -8.69
CA THR A 241 17.71 4.74 -7.42
C THR A 241 18.03 5.68 -6.27
N PHE A 242 17.20 5.67 -5.24
CA PHE A 242 17.38 6.43 -4.01
C PHE A 242 17.76 5.47 -2.89
N VAL A 243 18.96 5.66 -2.33
CA VAL A 243 19.54 4.75 -1.33
C VAL A 243 19.67 5.41 0.04
N ASP A 244 19.41 4.63 1.09
CA ASP A 244 19.66 5.05 2.47
C ASP A 244 21.16 5.02 2.83
N GLU A 245 21.49 5.48 4.04
CA GLU A 245 22.86 5.51 4.55
C GLU A 245 23.52 4.12 4.62
N ALA A 246 22.72 3.05 4.71
CA ALA A 246 23.18 1.67 4.69
C ALA A 246 23.35 1.12 3.26
N GLY A 247 23.14 1.96 2.23
CA GLY A 247 23.25 1.60 0.83
C GLY A 247 22.08 0.76 0.30
N ARG A 248 20.95 0.70 1.02
CA ARG A 248 19.76 -0.05 0.61
C ARG A 248 18.86 0.84 -0.25
N VAL A 249 18.47 0.33 -1.42
CA VAL A 249 17.52 1.00 -2.31
C VAL A 249 16.16 1.11 -1.63
N GLN A 250 15.71 2.34 -1.39
CA GLN A 250 14.37 2.65 -0.87
C GLN A 250 13.38 2.91 -2.00
N HIS A 251 13.85 3.52 -3.10
CA HIS A 251 13.03 3.83 -4.26
C HIS A 251 13.80 3.72 -5.56
N ALA A 252 13.08 3.43 -6.65
CA ALA A 252 13.63 3.45 -8.00
C ALA A 252 12.60 3.95 -9.01
N THR A 253 13.08 4.54 -10.09
CA THR A 253 12.26 5.08 -11.17
C THR A 253 12.97 5.05 -12.52
N TYR A 254 12.21 5.13 -13.62
CA TYR A 254 12.73 5.07 -14.98
C TYR A 254 12.52 6.39 -15.73
N CYS A 255 13.60 6.99 -16.22
CA CYS A 255 13.57 8.23 -16.99
C CYS A 255 13.03 7.97 -18.41
N ILE A 256 11.89 8.58 -18.74
CA ILE A 256 11.34 8.51 -20.10
C ILE A 256 11.84 9.65 -21.01
N GLY A 257 12.66 10.56 -20.46
CA GLY A 257 13.23 11.72 -21.14
C GLY A 257 12.52 13.03 -20.80
N ALA A 258 13.15 14.16 -21.14
CA ALA A 258 12.61 15.52 -20.91
C ALA A 258 12.20 15.81 -19.45
N GLY A 259 12.92 15.24 -18.48
CA GLY A 259 12.65 15.42 -17.05
C GLY A 259 11.45 14.63 -16.52
N LEU A 260 10.90 13.71 -17.31
CA LEU A 260 9.78 12.85 -16.93
C LEU A 260 10.24 11.46 -16.50
N PHE A 261 9.54 10.93 -15.50
CA PHE A 261 9.86 9.65 -14.87
C PHE A 261 8.63 8.75 -14.76
N PHE A 262 8.74 7.49 -15.17
CA PHE A 262 7.76 6.46 -14.87
C PHE A 262 7.96 5.96 -13.45
N ASN A 263 6.99 6.28 -12.59
CA ASN A 263 7.11 6.18 -11.15
C ASN A 263 5.91 5.46 -10.54
N LYS A 264 6.15 4.72 -9.45
CA LYS A 264 5.09 4.23 -8.56
C LYS A 264 5.48 4.54 -7.12
N ASN A 265 4.71 5.41 -6.47
CA ASN A 265 5.05 5.94 -5.16
C ASN A 265 4.48 5.07 -4.04
N GLY A 266 5.04 3.86 -3.84
CA GLY A 266 4.65 2.97 -2.75
C GLY A 266 4.22 1.57 -3.19
N GLN A 267 3.72 0.81 -2.21
CA GLN A 267 3.49 -0.64 -2.31
C GLN A 267 2.04 -1.05 -2.42
N THR A 268 1.10 -0.12 -2.25
CA THR A 268 -0.33 -0.45 -2.25
C THR A 268 -0.88 -0.48 -3.67
N LEU A 269 -2.04 -1.11 -3.81
CA LEU A 269 -2.83 -1.09 -5.04
C LEU A 269 -3.46 0.30 -5.32
N PHE A 270 -3.42 1.21 -4.35
CA PHE A 270 -3.94 2.59 -4.50
C PHE A 270 -2.90 3.57 -5.04
N ASN A 271 -1.61 3.23 -4.95
CA ASN A 271 -0.56 4.03 -5.56
C ASN A 271 -0.53 3.77 -7.09
N PRO A 272 -0.78 4.76 -7.95
CA PRO A 272 -0.78 4.58 -9.39
C PRO A 272 0.64 4.31 -9.93
N TRP A 273 0.69 3.76 -11.14
CA TRP A 273 1.85 3.96 -12.02
C TRP A 273 1.63 5.28 -12.75
N LYS A 274 2.45 6.28 -12.49
CA LYS A 274 2.27 7.62 -13.06
C LYS A 274 3.56 8.20 -13.62
N LEU A 275 3.41 9.07 -14.60
CA LEU A 275 4.49 9.93 -15.06
C LEU A 275 4.55 11.16 -14.16
N ILE A 276 5.72 11.39 -13.57
CA ILE A 276 5.97 12.56 -12.72
C ILE A 276 7.16 13.36 -13.24
N GLN A 277 7.22 14.63 -12.85
CA GLN A 277 8.37 15.47 -13.12
C GLN A 277 9.51 15.17 -12.16
N GLN A 278 10.71 15.56 -12.58
CA GLN A 278 11.90 15.48 -11.74
C GLN A 278 11.73 16.18 -10.38
N HIS A 279 11.12 17.37 -10.34
CA HIS A 279 10.99 18.10 -9.07
C HIS A 279 10.12 17.34 -8.05
N GLU A 280 8.99 16.75 -8.49
CA GLU A 280 8.12 15.91 -7.65
C GLU A 280 8.89 14.70 -7.10
N LEU A 281 9.72 14.07 -7.95
CA LEU A 281 10.53 12.93 -7.56
C LEU A 281 11.54 13.29 -6.45
N PHE A 282 12.25 14.41 -6.60
CA PHE A 282 13.25 14.85 -5.64
C PHE A 282 12.64 15.51 -4.39
N GLU A 283 11.43 16.04 -4.46
CA GLU A 283 10.68 16.45 -3.27
C GLU A 283 10.33 15.24 -2.40
N ALA A 284 9.93 14.12 -3.00
CA ALA A 284 9.55 12.92 -2.27
C ALA A 284 10.74 12.09 -1.77
N TRP A 285 11.84 12.05 -2.53
CA TRP A 285 12.95 11.10 -2.29
C TRP A 285 14.33 11.75 -2.18
N GLY A 286 14.43 13.09 -2.24
CA GLY A 286 15.69 13.83 -2.29
C GLY A 286 16.55 13.74 -1.02
N ASP A 287 15.98 13.33 0.11
CA ASP A 287 16.72 13.07 1.36
C ASP A 287 17.63 11.84 1.26
N TYR A 288 17.38 10.96 0.29
CA TYR A 288 18.21 9.79 0.00
C TYR A 288 19.31 10.12 -1.00
N THR A 289 20.40 9.34 -0.95
CA THR A 289 21.45 9.46 -1.97
C THR A 289 20.93 8.93 -3.29
N CYS A 290 20.90 9.78 -4.32
CA CYS A 290 20.50 9.38 -5.67
C CYS A 290 21.68 8.75 -6.43
N GLN A 291 21.43 7.64 -7.12
CA GLN A 291 22.38 6.97 -8.02
C GLN A 291 21.73 6.74 -9.38
N THR A 292 22.51 6.92 -10.44
CA THR A 292 22.07 6.74 -11.83
C THR A 292 22.65 5.45 -12.41
N TYR A 293 21.79 4.68 -13.06
CA TYR A 293 22.15 3.48 -13.81
C TYR A 293 21.76 3.67 -15.28
N ARG A 294 22.68 3.34 -16.19
CA ARG A 294 22.50 3.49 -17.63
C ARG A 294 22.94 2.23 -18.36
N ARG A 295 22.21 1.87 -19.41
CA ARG A 295 22.66 0.89 -20.38
C ARG A 295 23.49 1.61 -21.47
N PRO A 296 24.77 1.25 -21.66
CA PRO A 296 25.63 1.87 -22.66
C PRO A 296 25.19 1.59 -24.11
#